data_AF-A0A3D3RGT6-F1
#
_entry.id   AF-A0A3D3RGT6-F1
#
_cell.length_a   1.000
_cell.length_b   1.000
_cell.length_c   1.000
_cell.angle_alpha   90.00
_cell.angle_beta   90.00
_cell.angle_gamma   90.00
#
_symmetry.space_group_name_H-M   'P 1'
#
loop_
_entity.id
_entity.type
_entity.pdbx_description
1 polymer ?
#
loop_
_entity_poly.entity_id
_entity_poly.type
_entity_poly.pdbx_seq_one_letter_code
_entity_poly.pdbx_strand_id
1 'polypeptide(L)'
;MNEQELKKKSKFLSLILRHQPETVGITLDESGWVDVDILLAAMSQQGKGMSRATLNTVVQSNDKQRFSFNADGSRIRANQGHSISVDLGYTTAVPPEILFHGTPEKFIEPISREGLKKMNRHHVHLHVDEQT
;
A
#
# COMPACT_ATOMS: atom_id res chain seq x y z
N MET A 1 7.29 7.73 -22.06
CA MET A 1 7.41 6.50 -21.24
C MET A 1 6.17 5.66 -21.51
N ASN A 2 6.30 4.36 -21.76
CA ASN A 2 5.15 3.52 -22.11
C ASN A 2 4.42 3.00 -20.85
N GLU A 3 3.20 2.50 -21.03
CA GLU A 3 2.33 2.04 -19.94
C GLU A 3 2.92 0.83 -19.18
N GLN A 4 3.64 -0.06 -19.88
CA GLN A 4 4.29 -1.22 -19.26
C GLN A 4 5.37 -0.81 -18.26
N GLU A 5 6.18 0.19 -18.58
CA GLU A 5 7.21 0.71 -17.66
C GLU A 5 6.59 1.39 -16.43
N LEU A 6 5.49 2.12 -16.60
CA LEU A 6 4.72 2.68 -15.48
C LEU A 6 4.18 1.59 -14.56
N LYS A 7 3.61 0.50 -15.11
CA LYS A 7 3.13 -0.64 -14.32
C LYS A 7 4.25 -1.33 -13.55
N LYS A 8 5.42 -1.53 -14.16
CA LYS A 8 6.61 -2.09 -13.47
C LYS A 8 7.05 -1.19 -12.31
N LYS A 9 7.13 0.12 -12.54
CA LYS A 9 7.48 1.10 -11.50
C LYS A 9 6.46 1.12 -10.37
N SER A 10 5.16 1.09 -10.68
CA SER A 10 4.09 0.99 -9.68
C SER A 10 4.17 -0.30 -8.85
N LYS A 11 4.44 -1.45 -9.50
CA LYS A 11 4.61 -2.73 -8.81
C LYS A 11 5.83 -2.71 -7.87
N PHE A 12 6.94 -2.14 -8.31
CA PHE A 12 8.13 -2.01 -7.49
C PHE A 12 7.93 -1.03 -6.33
N LEU A 13 7.24 0.09 -6.57
CA LEU A 13 6.87 1.04 -5.52
C LEU A 13 5.96 0.39 -4.46
N SER A 14 5.02 -0.47 -4.87
CA SER A 14 4.23 -1.28 -3.92
C SER A 14 5.09 -2.24 -3.11
N LEU A 15 6.12 -2.86 -3.70
CA LEU A 15 7.03 -3.76 -2.98
C LEU A 15 7.73 -3.02 -1.85
N ILE A 16 8.36 -1.89 -2.16
CA ILE A 16 9.19 -1.15 -1.19
C ILE A 16 8.34 -0.42 -0.14
N LEU A 17 7.19 0.16 -0.52
CA LEU A 17 6.35 0.90 0.43
C LEU A 17 5.44 0.00 1.28
N ARG A 18 5.26 -1.28 0.95
CA ARG A 18 4.34 -2.18 1.68
C ARG A 18 5.01 -3.38 2.31
N HIS A 19 6.12 -3.84 1.77
CA HIS A 19 6.64 -5.16 2.09
C HIS A 19 8.12 -5.16 2.45
N GLN A 20 8.95 -4.48 1.65
CA GLN A 20 10.41 -4.63 1.74
C GLN A 20 11.15 -3.29 1.48
N PRO A 21 11.00 -2.27 2.34
CA PRO A 21 11.72 -1.00 2.21
C PRO A 21 13.25 -1.18 2.21
N GLU A 22 13.75 -2.21 2.88
CA GLU A 22 15.16 -2.61 2.90
C GLU A 22 15.72 -2.99 1.52
N THR A 23 14.86 -3.36 0.55
CA THR A 23 15.28 -3.65 -0.83
C THR A 23 16.02 -2.48 -1.48
N VAL A 24 15.67 -1.25 -1.08
CA VAL A 24 16.34 -0.02 -1.53
C VAL A 24 17.09 0.68 -0.40
N GLY A 25 17.16 0.07 0.78
CA GLY A 25 17.84 0.64 1.95
C GLY A 25 17.12 1.83 2.57
N ILE A 26 15.80 1.95 2.40
CA ILE A 26 15.01 2.98 3.10
C ILE A 26 14.36 2.40 4.35
N THR A 27 13.97 3.28 5.27
CA THR A 27 13.12 2.94 6.41
C THR A 27 11.87 3.80 6.33
N LEU A 28 10.71 3.18 6.55
CA LEU A 28 9.45 3.91 6.67
C LEU A 28 9.25 4.31 8.13
N ASP A 29 8.64 5.46 8.37
CA ASP A 29 8.22 5.81 9.73
C ASP A 29 7.04 4.94 10.20
N GLU A 30 6.63 5.14 11.46
CA GLU A 30 5.53 4.40 12.08
C GLU A 30 4.25 4.46 11.25
N SER A 31 4.01 5.54 10.50
CA SER A 31 2.84 5.71 9.64
C SER A 31 3.09 5.42 8.15
N GLY A 32 4.21 4.79 7.84
CA GLY A 32 4.55 4.27 6.52
C GLY A 32 5.10 5.33 5.58
N TRP A 33 5.40 6.52 6.08
CA TRP A 33 5.94 7.61 5.28
C TRP A 33 7.44 7.49 5.08
N VAL A 34 7.89 7.98 3.93
CA VAL A 34 9.29 8.21 3.61
C VAL A 34 9.42 9.51 2.83
N ASP A 35 10.52 10.23 3.03
CA ASP A 35 10.86 11.40 2.23
C ASP A 35 11.09 11.01 0.77
N VAL A 36 10.47 11.77 -0.14
CA VAL A 36 10.50 11.50 -1.58
C VAL A 36 11.92 11.54 -2.11
N ASP A 37 12.73 12.50 -1.67
CA ASP A 37 14.10 12.63 -2.15
C ASP A 37 14.97 11.43 -1.71
N ILE A 38 14.78 10.95 -0.47
CA ILE A 38 15.42 9.73 0.03
C ILE A 38 15.00 8.53 -0.82
N LEU A 39 13.69 8.36 -1.05
CA LEU A 39 13.16 7.29 -1.88
C LEU A 39 13.75 7.32 -3.30
N LEU A 40 13.75 8.48 -3.96
CA LEU A 40 14.24 8.60 -5.33
C LEU A 40 15.74 8.36 -5.42
N ALA A 41 16.53 8.85 -4.46
CA ALA A 41 17.96 8.60 -4.38
C ALA A 41 18.26 7.10 -4.17
N ALA A 42 17.58 6.47 -3.20
CA ALA A 42 17.70 5.04 -2.91
C ALA A 42 17.35 4.16 -4.12
N MET A 43 16.24 4.47 -4.79
CA MET A 43 15.85 3.75 -6.02
C MET A 43 16.85 3.95 -7.16
N SER A 44 17.43 5.15 -7.28
CA SER A 44 18.47 5.45 -8.27
C SER A 44 19.72 4.59 -8.05
N GLN A 45 20.18 4.46 -6.81
CA GLN A 45 21.34 3.63 -6.45
C GLN A 45 21.15 2.15 -6.79
N GLN A 46 19.91 1.65 -6.74
CA GLN A 46 19.56 0.27 -7.11
C GLN A 46 19.28 0.06 -8.61
N GLY A 47 19.54 1.07 -9.45
CA GLY A 47 19.25 1.00 -10.89
C GLY A 47 17.74 0.96 -11.23
N LYS A 48 16.88 1.31 -10.26
CA LYS A 48 15.42 1.39 -10.41
C LYS A 48 14.89 2.82 -10.34
N GLY A 49 15.77 3.80 -10.57
CA GLY A 49 15.47 5.22 -10.44
C GLY A 49 14.28 5.68 -11.29
N MET A 50 13.59 6.69 -10.78
CA MET A 50 12.57 7.41 -11.54
C MET A 50 12.63 8.90 -11.24
N SER A 51 12.14 9.73 -12.17
CA SER A 51 12.02 11.16 -11.90
C SER A 51 10.85 11.45 -10.98
N ARG A 52 10.88 12.60 -10.29
CA ARG A 52 9.72 13.11 -9.54
C ARG A 52 8.45 13.19 -10.40
N ALA A 53 8.58 13.65 -11.65
CA ALA A 53 7.47 13.67 -12.60
C ALA A 53 6.90 12.26 -12.85
N THR A 54 7.76 11.25 -13.01
CA THR A 54 7.33 9.85 -13.15
C THR A 54 6.61 9.36 -11.91
N LEU A 55 7.13 9.65 -10.72
CA LEU A 55 6.50 9.26 -9.46
C LEU A 55 5.10 9.88 -9.34
N ASN A 56 4.96 11.17 -9.69
CA ASN A 56 3.66 11.84 -9.70
C ASN A 56 2.68 11.17 -10.66
N THR A 57 3.13 10.81 -11.87
CA THR A 57 2.30 10.05 -12.82
C THR A 57 1.87 8.71 -12.24
N VAL A 58 2.78 7.95 -11.60
CA VAL A 58 2.45 6.65 -10.97
C VAL A 58 1.42 6.78 -9.85
N VAL A 59 1.48 7.87 -9.07
CA VAL A 59 0.52 8.13 -7.99
C VAL A 59 -0.84 8.55 -8.57
N GLN A 60 -0.86 9.45 -9.55
CA GLN A 60 -2.08 9.96 -10.18
C GLN A 60 -2.80 8.94 -11.06
N SER A 61 -2.08 8.11 -11.79
CA SER A 61 -2.64 7.10 -12.70
C SER A 61 -3.06 5.82 -11.98
N ASN A 62 -3.13 5.82 -10.66
CA ASN A 62 -3.42 4.63 -9.88
C ASN A 62 -4.91 4.58 -9.53
N ASP A 63 -5.68 3.83 -10.31
CA ASP A 63 -7.14 3.69 -10.18
C ASP A 63 -7.60 3.30 -8.76
N LYS A 64 -6.72 2.68 -7.97
CA LYS A 64 -7.00 2.21 -6.61
C LYS A 64 -6.44 3.12 -5.51
N GLN A 65 -5.98 4.34 -5.84
CA GLN A 65 -5.36 5.29 -4.90
C GLN A 65 -4.36 4.60 -3.95
N ARG A 66 -3.43 3.81 -4.50
CA ARG A 66 -2.56 2.93 -3.69
C ARG A 66 -1.51 3.66 -2.87
N PHE A 67 -1.22 4.89 -3.26
CA PHE A 67 -0.17 5.72 -2.71
C PHE A 67 -0.72 7.13 -2.49
N SER A 68 -0.22 7.82 -1.49
CA SER A 68 -0.53 9.22 -1.26
C SER A 68 0.73 10.00 -0.91
N PHE A 69 0.73 11.26 -1.34
CA PHE A 69 1.64 12.26 -0.82
C PHE A 69 1.06 12.94 0.43
N ASN A 70 1.92 13.49 1.28
CA ASN A 70 1.51 14.41 2.33
C ASN A 70 1.15 15.79 1.72
N ALA A 71 0.71 16.73 2.56
CA ALA A 71 0.15 18.01 2.12
C ALA A 71 1.09 18.85 1.24
N ASP A 72 2.40 18.84 1.51
CA ASP A 72 3.41 19.58 0.74
C ASP A 72 4.11 18.74 -0.34
N GLY A 73 3.78 17.44 -0.42
CA GLY A 73 4.37 16.52 -1.38
C GLY A 73 5.77 16.01 -1.02
N SER A 74 6.36 16.41 0.11
CA SER A 74 7.72 16.00 0.51
C SER A 74 7.80 14.52 0.88
N ARG A 75 6.69 13.91 1.31
CA ARG A 75 6.63 12.52 1.76
C ARG A 75 5.61 11.72 0.99
N ILE A 76 5.88 10.42 0.86
CA ILE A 76 5.00 9.44 0.22
C ILE A 76 4.82 8.22 1.11
N ARG A 77 3.63 7.62 1.08
CA ARG A 77 3.34 6.31 1.68
C ARG A 77 2.43 5.47 0.80
N ALA A 78 2.34 4.17 1.08
CA ALA A 78 1.23 3.37 0.61
C ALA A 78 0.00 3.59 1.51
N ASN A 79 -1.19 3.57 0.92
CA ASN A 79 -2.42 3.80 1.67
C ASN A 79 -2.94 2.53 2.36
N GLN A 80 -2.62 1.36 1.82
CA GLN A 80 -3.11 0.06 2.31
C GLN A 80 -2.16 -1.07 1.94
N GLY A 81 -2.33 -2.22 2.58
CA GLY A 81 -1.71 -3.48 2.17
C GLY A 81 -0.28 -3.68 2.65
N HIS A 82 0.12 -3.01 3.72
CA HIS A 82 1.39 -3.28 4.40
C HIS A 82 1.40 -4.69 4.98
N SER A 83 2.54 -5.36 4.86
CA SER A 83 2.88 -6.57 5.62
C SER A 83 3.93 -6.29 6.70
N ILE A 84 4.46 -5.07 6.76
CA ILE A 84 5.40 -4.57 7.77
C ILE A 84 4.67 -3.72 8.78
N SER A 85 5.10 -3.72 10.05
CA SER A 85 4.45 -2.95 11.13
C SER A 85 4.38 -1.46 10.81
N VAL A 86 3.18 -0.98 10.46
CA VAL A 86 2.88 0.42 10.21
C VAL A 86 1.57 0.76 10.93
N ASP A 87 1.61 1.74 11.83
CA ASP A 87 0.47 2.42 12.42
C ASP A 87 0.04 3.60 11.53
N LEU A 88 -0.94 3.33 10.65
CA LEU A 88 -1.47 4.33 9.74
C LEU A 88 -2.30 5.43 10.43
N GLY A 89 -2.44 5.38 11.77
CA GLY A 89 -3.16 6.37 12.56
C GLY A 89 -4.67 6.32 12.34
N TYR A 90 -5.22 5.13 12.08
CA TYR A 90 -6.66 4.98 11.86
C TYR A 90 -7.43 5.35 13.13
N THR A 91 -8.29 6.35 13.03
CA THR A 91 -9.27 6.66 14.07
C THR A 91 -10.37 5.60 14.03
N THR A 92 -10.73 5.07 15.20
CA THR A 92 -11.92 4.22 15.34
C THR A 92 -13.14 4.95 14.81
N ALA A 93 -13.86 4.33 13.88
CA ALA A 93 -15.12 4.83 13.34
C ALA A 93 -16.21 3.80 13.60
N VAL A 94 -17.45 4.26 13.74
CA VAL A 94 -18.62 3.36 13.81
C VAL A 94 -18.85 2.80 12.40
N PRO A 95 -18.78 1.47 12.21
CA PRO A 95 -19.01 0.87 10.90
C PRO A 95 -20.50 0.92 10.54
N PRO A 96 -20.84 0.84 9.23
CA PRO A 96 -22.20 0.49 8.81
C PRO A 96 -22.64 -0.86 9.41
N GLU A 97 -23.95 -1.09 9.46
CA GLU A 97 -24.53 -2.35 9.98
C GLU A 97 -24.02 -3.59 9.23
N ILE A 98 -23.80 -3.46 7.92
CA ILE A 98 -23.35 -4.54 7.04
C ILE A 98 -22.08 -4.13 6.29
N LEU A 99 -21.12 -5.04 6.28
CA LEU A 99 -19.89 -4.98 5.51
C LEU A 99 -19.59 -6.37 4.92
N PHE A 100 -18.85 -6.41 3.82
CA PHE A 100 -18.59 -7.61 3.04
C PHE A 100 -17.11 -8.01 3.09
N HIS A 101 -16.85 -9.32 3.01
CA HIS A 101 -15.50 -9.88 2.91
C HIS A 101 -15.47 -11.00 1.86
N GLY A 102 -14.83 -10.73 0.71
CA GLY A 102 -14.60 -11.73 -0.31
C GLY A 102 -13.51 -12.72 0.10
N THR A 103 -13.83 -14.03 0.07
CA THR A 103 -12.88 -15.11 0.38
C THR A 103 -13.11 -16.33 -0.52
N PRO A 104 -12.06 -17.10 -0.88
CA PRO A 104 -12.21 -18.41 -1.52
C PRO A 104 -13.00 -19.41 -0.68
N GLU A 105 -13.83 -20.24 -1.33
CA GLU A 105 -14.74 -21.22 -0.70
C GLU A 105 -14.05 -22.15 0.32
N LYS A 106 -12.81 -22.57 0.02
CA LYS A 106 -12.00 -23.42 0.91
C LYS A 106 -11.72 -22.81 2.30
N PHE A 107 -11.91 -21.51 2.46
CA PHE A 107 -11.71 -20.83 3.74
C PHE A 107 -13.01 -20.59 4.52
N ILE A 108 -14.19 -20.94 3.96
CA ILE A 108 -15.48 -20.75 4.63
C ILE A 108 -15.53 -21.54 5.95
N GLU A 109 -15.15 -22.82 5.94
CA GLU A 109 -15.20 -23.65 7.15
C GLU A 109 -14.24 -23.15 8.25
N PRO A 110 -12.96 -22.85 7.97
CA PRO A 110 -12.08 -22.19 8.94
C PRO A 110 -12.63 -20.86 9.47
N ILE A 111 -13.17 -20.00 8.60
CA ILE A 111 -13.70 -18.68 8.99
C ILE A 111 -14.95 -18.83 9.87
N SER A 112 -15.82 -19.79 9.57
CA SER A 112 -17.03 -20.06 10.37
C SER A 112 -16.67 -20.53 11.79
N ARG A 113 -15.58 -21.29 11.94
CA ARG A 113 -15.13 -21.80 13.24
C ARG A 113 -14.32 -20.79 14.05
N GLU A 114 -13.51 -19.98 13.39
CA GLU A 114 -12.47 -19.16 14.06
C GLU A 114 -12.68 -17.65 13.90
N GLY A 115 -13.66 -17.24 13.09
CA GLY A 115 -13.86 -15.86 12.68
C GLY A 115 -12.87 -15.39 11.61
N LEU A 116 -13.09 -14.16 11.12
CA LEU A 116 -12.15 -13.51 10.20
C LEU A 116 -10.88 -13.10 10.93
N LYS A 117 -9.73 -13.60 10.44
CA LYS A 117 -8.41 -13.24 10.95
C LYS A 117 -7.70 -12.34 9.95
N LYS A 118 -6.87 -11.43 10.47
CA LYS A 118 -6.03 -10.53 9.65
C LYS A 118 -4.98 -11.26 8.81
N MET A 119 -4.67 -12.52 9.14
CA MET A 119 -3.58 -13.31 8.55
C MET A 119 -2.26 -12.51 8.60
N ASN A 120 -1.56 -12.38 7.47
CA ASN A 120 -0.31 -11.62 7.38
C ASN A 120 -0.51 -10.10 7.21
N ARG A 121 -1.73 -9.57 7.45
CA ARG A 121 -2.05 -8.14 7.35
C ARG A 121 -2.21 -7.48 8.74
N HIS A 122 -2.32 -6.15 8.77
CA HIS A 122 -2.57 -5.37 9.99
C HIS A 122 -3.99 -5.53 10.52
N HIS A 123 -4.98 -5.52 9.62
CA HIS A 123 -6.40 -5.63 9.96
C HIS A 123 -7.11 -6.54 8.96
N VAL A 124 -8.30 -6.99 9.34
CA VAL A 124 -9.27 -7.56 8.40
C VAL A 124 -9.74 -6.42 7.50
N HIS A 125 -9.72 -6.65 6.19
CA HIS A 125 -10.26 -5.69 5.22
C HIS A 125 -11.68 -6.09 4.87
N LEU A 126 -12.56 -5.10 4.90
CA LEU A 126 -13.97 -5.22 4.59
C LEU A 126 -14.35 -4.20 3.53
N HIS A 127 -15.37 -4.53 2.75
CA HIS A 127 -15.93 -3.70 1.69
C HIS A 127 -17.35 -3.26 2.05
N VAL A 128 -17.74 -2.07 1.62
CA VAL A 128 -19.12 -1.57 1.79
C VAL A 128 -20.09 -2.13 0.75
N ASP A 129 -19.55 -2.70 -0.34
CA ASP A 129 -20.29 -3.25 -1.46
C ASP A 129 -19.91 -4.72 -1.65
N GLU A 130 -20.89 -5.53 -2.04
CA GLU A 130 -20.77 -6.96 -2.32
C GLU A 130 -19.97 -7.23 -3.61
N GLN A 131 -19.98 -6.32 -4.59
CA GLN A 131 -19.36 -6.53 -5.91
C GLN A 131 -17.83 -6.29 -5.95
N THR A 132 -17.19 -5.97 -4.81
CA THR A 132 -15.78 -5.54 -4.75
C THR A 132 -14.82 -6.67 -4.38
#